data_AF-A0A9Q1DI41-F1
#
_entry.id   AF-A0A9Q1DI41-F1
#
_cell.length_a   1.000
_cell.length_b   1.000
_cell.length_c   1.000
_cell.angle_alpha   90.00
_cell.angle_beta   90.00
_cell.angle_gamma   90.00
#
_symmetry.space_group_name_H-M   'P 1'
#
loop_
_entity.id
_entity.type
_entity.pdbx_description
1 polymer ?
#
loop_
_entity_poly.entity_id
_entity_poly.type
_entity_poly.pdbx_seq_one_letter_code
_entity_poly.pdbx_strand_id
1 'polypeptide(L)'
;MGLRDELLKPIWHAFTALDLDKSGKVSKSQLKVLSHNLCTVMRIPHNPVALEEHFKDNDEGPVSTQGYMPYLSRFILDKVHENFDRFELNKMCWTLCVRKNLNMNHLLITDEDAFNIWCVFNFLSEEKYPLVIVIEEVEYFLRRLTEAMGGSWEEERFQSYRTQQSSRQKGLSAWEFIELVGLGHFSRGMHRQTLSMGICEVFREHVLDVLKQGYMMKKGHKRKNWTERWFVLQLSSVSYYVGEDLSEKKGNILLDRSSCVESLPDRDGKKCLFIIKCSDKSFEISASDTKKKQEWMQAVQSCIQALRGGQPSPHYTARQQRRELRRRLKVEQDQMQEGMRQLQVANERKQREVEAMRKKLQDAAASAALEERRRMQTQQELQERHRTDLEREKMVRQQMEQQVAQKSSELEQYLLRVRELEDMYHRLEEALEDERQARQDEENMRKLQARLLEEEACKRVELEQLHMQQQQAMSQTEAEKQQLKKERVEKESALRAAMMQLEQLEDERKGALQQYEQVTKKLEKATDKTRSWKDKVAHHEGLIRLIQPGGKGPQKITNWGPAAFSEAELNLREQEWQQQKNRPPRPPKPQ
;
A
#
# COMPACT_ATOMS: atom_id res chain seq x y z
N MET A 1 36.18 -62.59 28.60
CA MET A 1 35.08 -61.78 29.19
C MET A 1 34.03 -62.76 29.66
N GLY A 2 32.80 -62.80 29.12
CA GLY A 2 31.84 -63.92 29.20
C GLY A 2 31.83 -64.72 30.51
N LEU A 3 32.64 -65.79 30.58
CA LEU A 3 32.79 -66.67 31.75
C LEU A 3 32.99 -65.88 33.07
N ARG A 4 33.87 -64.89 33.09
CA ARG A 4 34.15 -64.08 34.30
C ARG A 4 32.92 -63.31 34.77
N ASP A 5 32.16 -62.77 33.83
CA ASP A 5 30.98 -61.94 34.09
C ASP A 5 29.78 -62.80 34.53
N GLU A 6 29.69 -64.05 34.07
CA GLU A 6 28.75 -65.05 34.59
C GLU A 6 29.09 -65.48 36.03
N LEU A 7 30.37 -65.70 36.35
CA LEU A 7 30.80 -66.12 37.69
C LEU A 7 30.70 -65.01 38.74
N LEU A 8 30.79 -63.74 38.33
CA LEU A 8 30.61 -62.60 39.24
C LEU A 8 29.21 -62.53 39.86
N LYS A 9 28.17 -62.96 39.14
CA LYS A 9 26.76 -62.83 39.58
C LYS A 9 26.39 -63.57 40.87
N PRO A 10 26.62 -64.90 41.00
CA PRO A 10 26.36 -65.61 42.26
C PRO A 10 27.23 -65.05 43.40
N ILE A 11 28.46 -64.60 43.11
CA ILE A 11 29.37 -64.03 44.09
C ILE A 11 28.89 -62.65 44.57
N TRP A 12 28.26 -61.84 43.71
CA TRP A 12 27.62 -60.58 44.10
C TRP A 12 26.49 -60.84 45.09
N HIS A 13 25.60 -61.81 44.84
CA HIS A 13 24.56 -62.19 45.80
C HIS A 13 25.13 -62.67 47.15
N ALA A 14 26.21 -63.46 47.13
CA ALA A 14 26.90 -63.87 48.35
C ALA A 14 27.54 -62.69 49.11
N PHE A 15 28.13 -61.72 48.40
CA PHE A 15 28.70 -60.51 49.01
C PHE A 15 27.63 -59.60 49.61
N THR A 16 26.55 -59.31 48.88
CA THR A 16 25.42 -58.52 49.39
C THR A 16 24.74 -59.17 50.60
N ALA A 17 24.78 -60.50 50.70
CA ALA A 17 24.30 -61.22 51.88
C ALA A 17 25.25 -61.14 53.09
N LEU A 18 26.50 -60.73 52.92
CA LEU A 18 27.46 -60.51 54.02
C LEU A 18 27.50 -59.03 54.47
N ASP A 19 27.20 -58.08 53.58
CA ASP A 19 27.04 -56.65 53.88
C ASP A 19 25.69 -56.38 54.57
N LEU A 20 25.62 -56.73 55.86
CA LEU A 20 24.41 -56.61 56.69
C LEU A 20 23.84 -55.18 56.71
N ASP A 21 24.72 -54.18 56.76
CA ASP A 21 24.35 -52.76 56.90
C ASP A 21 24.05 -52.09 55.54
N LYS A 22 24.18 -52.82 54.43
CA LYS A 22 24.07 -52.29 53.04
C LYS A 22 25.02 -51.11 52.78
N SER A 23 26.17 -51.16 53.44
CA SER A 23 27.19 -50.12 53.53
C SER A 23 28.28 -50.22 52.45
N GLY A 24 28.26 -51.29 51.67
CA GLY A 24 29.35 -51.71 50.79
C GLY A 24 30.53 -52.38 51.53
N LYS A 25 30.42 -52.61 52.84
CA LYS A 25 31.49 -53.13 53.69
C LYS A 25 31.15 -54.51 54.25
N VAL A 26 32.17 -55.37 54.33
CA VAL A 26 32.09 -56.73 54.88
C VAL A 26 33.33 -56.95 55.74
N SER A 27 33.21 -57.65 56.86
CA SER A 27 34.35 -57.90 57.76
C SER A 27 35.46 -58.72 57.10
N LYS A 28 36.72 -58.45 57.47
CA LYS A 28 37.92 -59.14 56.94
C LYS A 28 37.86 -60.66 57.16
N SER A 29 37.25 -61.12 58.26
CA SER A 29 37.03 -62.54 58.55
C SER A 29 36.02 -63.20 57.63
N GLN A 30 34.87 -62.56 57.36
CA GLN A 30 33.88 -63.05 56.39
C GLN A 30 34.45 -63.09 54.96
N LEU A 31 35.23 -62.08 54.56
CA LEU A 31 35.90 -62.06 53.25
C LEU A 31 36.99 -63.12 53.11
N LYS A 32 37.72 -63.44 54.18
CA LYS A 32 38.65 -64.59 54.22
C LYS A 32 37.90 -65.91 53.97
N VAL A 33 36.80 -66.16 54.69
CA VAL A 33 36.00 -67.40 54.53
C VAL A 33 35.40 -67.50 53.12
N LEU A 34 34.81 -66.42 52.59
CA LEU A 34 34.29 -66.40 51.22
C LEU A 34 35.40 -66.66 50.19
N SER A 35 36.55 -65.99 50.32
CA SER A 35 37.70 -66.18 49.43
C SER A 35 38.23 -67.61 49.46
N HIS A 36 38.28 -68.22 50.64
CA HIS A 36 38.71 -69.61 50.82
C HIS A 36 37.74 -70.58 50.12
N ASN A 37 36.44 -70.46 50.41
CA ASN A 37 35.40 -71.30 49.79
C ASN A 37 35.40 -71.16 48.26
N LEU A 38 35.56 -69.93 47.74
CA LEU A 38 35.69 -69.67 46.30
C LEU A 38 36.93 -70.35 45.69
N CYS A 39 38.09 -70.27 46.35
CA CYS A 39 39.30 -70.96 45.90
C CYS A 39 39.09 -72.48 45.87
N THR A 40 38.52 -73.06 46.93
CA THR A 40 38.28 -74.50 47.07
C THR A 40 37.30 -75.02 46.01
N VAL A 41 36.17 -74.35 45.79
CA VAL A 41 35.18 -74.77 44.78
C VAL A 41 35.72 -74.61 43.35
N MET A 42 36.42 -73.51 43.04
CA MET A 42 37.03 -73.29 41.72
C MET A 42 38.38 -74.01 41.53
N ARG A 43 38.82 -74.81 42.51
CA ARG A 43 40.07 -75.60 42.50
C ARG A 43 41.34 -74.77 42.28
N ILE A 44 41.34 -73.53 42.80
CA ILE A 44 42.46 -72.58 42.72
C ILE A 44 43.35 -72.73 43.96
N PRO A 45 44.69 -72.77 43.82
CA PRO A 45 45.60 -72.73 44.96
C PRO A 45 45.37 -71.49 45.84
N HIS A 46 44.88 -71.70 47.06
CA HIS A 46 44.58 -70.63 47.99
C HIS A 46 45.88 -70.02 48.57
N ASN A 47 46.12 -68.75 48.28
CA ASN A 47 47.23 -67.98 48.87
C ASN A 47 46.66 -67.03 49.94
N PRO A 48 46.75 -67.36 51.25
CA PRO A 48 46.22 -66.51 52.31
C PRO A 48 47.03 -65.21 52.47
N VAL A 49 48.35 -65.26 52.25
CA VAL A 49 49.27 -64.11 52.39
C VAL A 49 48.86 -62.99 51.43
N ALA A 50 48.54 -63.33 50.18
CA ALA A 50 48.11 -62.35 49.18
C ALA A 50 46.78 -61.64 49.53
N LEU A 51 45.93 -62.24 50.37
CA LEU A 51 44.73 -61.57 50.90
C LEU A 51 45.10 -60.64 52.05
N GLU A 52 45.98 -61.07 52.95
CA GLU A 52 46.42 -60.25 54.09
C GLU A 52 47.24 -59.03 53.66
N GLU A 53 48.09 -59.17 52.64
CA GLU A 53 48.81 -58.05 52.01
C GLU A 53 47.88 -57.04 51.32
N HIS A 54 46.73 -57.49 50.80
CA HIS A 54 45.73 -56.65 50.13
C HIS A 54 44.75 -55.95 51.11
N PHE A 55 44.66 -56.45 52.35
CA PHE A 55 43.78 -55.94 53.40
C PHE A 55 44.58 -55.69 54.69
N LYS A 56 45.58 -54.80 54.62
CA LYS A 56 46.41 -54.44 55.77
C LYS A 56 45.58 -53.75 56.85
N ASP A 57 45.67 -54.31 58.04
CA ASP A 57 45.43 -53.77 59.38
C ASP A 57 44.45 -52.61 59.53
N ASN A 58 43.17 -52.97 59.56
CA ASN A 58 42.20 -52.55 60.58
C ASN A 58 41.00 -53.51 60.50
N ASP A 59 40.41 -53.91 61.64
CA ASP A 59 39.30 -54.88 61.65
C ASP A 59 37.91 -54.24 61.46
N GLU A 60 37.82 -52.90 61.39
CA GLU A 60 36.58 -52.12 61.13
C GLU A 60 36.06 -52.20 59.68
N GLY A 61 36.26 -53.35 59.02
CA GLY A 61 35.87 -53.59 57.63
C GLY A 61 37.00 -53.35 56.61
N PRO A 62 36.66 -53.22 55.30
CA PRO A 62 37.64 -53.33 54.23
C PRO A 62 38.41 -52.02 54.01
N VAL A 63 39.48 -51.79 54.78
CA VAL A 63 40.48 -50.72 54.55
C VAL A 63 41.43 -51.09 53.39
N SER A 64 40.84 -51.53 52.27
CA SER A 64 41.51 -51.66 50.98
C SER A 64 41.17 -50.43 50.15
N THR A 65 42.18 -49.68 49.69
CA THR A 65 42.00 -48.52 48.80
C THR A 65 41.38 -48.86 47.44
N GLN A 66 41.16 -50.16 47.16
CA GLN A 66 40.57 -50.70 45.95
C GLN A 66 39.32 -51.56 46.22
N GLY A 67 38.98 -51.83 47.49
CA GLY A 67 37.89 -52.74 47.87
C GLY A 67 38.18 -54.23 47.59
N TYR A 68 37.13 -55.05 47.59
CA TYR A 68 37.20 -56.52 47.41
C TYR A 68 37.07 -56.98 45.95
N MET A 69 36.36 -56.23 45.09
CA MET A 69 36.16 -56.65 43.68
C MET A 69 37.47 -56.75 42.88
N PRO A 70 38.48 -55.86 43.06
CA PRO A 70 39.78 -56.00 42.39
C PRO A 70 40.62 -57.16 42.93
N TYR A 71 40.52 -57.49 44.23
CA TYR A 71 41.10 -58.70 44.79
C TYR A 71 40.48 -59.95 44.14
N LEU A 72 39.14 -60.04 44.16
CA LEU A 72 38.37 -61.13 43.56
C LEU A 72 38.68 -61.30 42.07
N SER A 73 38.80 -60.20 41.31
CA SER A 73 39.32 -60.20 39.94
C SER A 73 40.69 -60.87 39.88
N ARG A 74 41.70 -60.21 40.43
CA ARG A 74 43.11 -60.45 40.11
C ARG A 74 43.68 -61.73 40.72
N PHE A 75 43.14 -62.16 41.86
CA PHE A 75 43.70 -63.28 42.63
C PHE A 75 42.86 -64.56 42.55
N ILE A 76 41.59 -64.46 42.16
CA ILE A 76 40.66 -65.59 42.04
C ILE A 76 40.17 -65.72 40.58
N LEU A 77 39.36 -64.80 40.07
CA LEU A 77 38.68 -64.94 38.77
C LEU A 77 39.66 -65.03 37.59
N ASP A 78 40.74 -64.26 37.60
CA ASP A 78 41.79 -64.26 36.58
C ASP A 78 42.70 -65.52 36.65
N LYS A 79 42.44 -66.43 37.62
CA LYS A 79 43.08 -67.75 37.76
C LYS A 79 42.11 -68.94 37.59
N VAL A 80 40.86 -68.69 37.18
CA VAL A 80 39.88 -69.75 36.94
C VAL A 80 40.25 -70.53 35.66
N HIS A 81 40.38 -71.84 35.78
CA HIS A 81 40.39 -72.77 34.65
C HIS A 81 39.01 -73.43 34.52
N GLU A 82 38.65 -74.01 33.36
CA GLU A 82 37.30 -74.56 33.12
C GLU A 82 37.00 -75.89 33.88
N ASN A 83 37.93 -76.40 34.68
CA ASN A 83 37.87 -77.72 35.32
C ASN A 83 37.18 -77.74 36.72
N PHE A 84 36.23 -76.85 36.98
CA PHE A 84 35.45 -76.80 38.23
C PHE A 84 33.94 -76.94 37.97
N ASP A 85 33.17 -77.21 39.02
CA ASP A 85 31.72 -77.34 38.91
C ASP A 85 31.02 -75.98 39.19
N ARG A 86 30.32 -75.46 38.17
CA ARG A 86 29.51 -74.24 38.28
C ARG A 86 28.30 -74.43 39.21
N PHE A 87 27.77 -75.65 39.32
CA PHE A 87 26.61 -75.97 40.16
C PHE A 87 26.97 -75.83 41.65
N GLU A 88 28.10 -76.38 42.08
CA GLU A 88 28.57 -76.25 43.46
C GLU A 88 28.97 -74.80 43.81
N LEU A 89 29.46 -74.00 42.84
CA LEU A 89 29.68 -72.57 43.05
C LEU A 89 28.36 -71.81 43.29
N ASN A 90 27.37 -72.05 42.45
CA ASN A 90 26.03 -71.46 42.60
C ASN A 90 25.41 -71.86 43.94
N LYS A 91 25.49 -73.15 44.31
CA LYS A 91 24.96 -73.72 45.55
C LYS A 91 25.65 -73.17 46.80
N MET A 92 26.98 -73.04 46.78
CA MET A 92 27.74 -72.38 47.85
C MET A 92 27.25 -70.94 48.05
N CYS A 93 27.14 -70.15 46.96
CA CYS A 93 26.63 -68.79 47.03
C CYS A 93 25.17 -68.72 47.50
N TRP A 94 24.29 -69.60 47.01
CA TRP A 94 22.88 -69.72 47.42
C TRP A 94 22.73 -69.89 48.93
N THR A 95 23.47 -70.83 49.54
CA THR A 95 23.38 -71.09 50.99
C THR A 95 23.76 -69.88 51.86
N LEU A 96 24.59 -68.96 51.34
CA LEU A 96 24.93 -67.72 52.02
C LEU A 96 23.83 -66.65 51.92
N CYS A 97 23.09 -66.61 50.81
CA CYS A 97 22.12 -65.55 50.53
C CYS A 97 20.64 -65.88 50.78
N VAL A 98 20.18 -67.13 50.58
CA VAL A 98 18.75 -67.48 50.63
C VAL A 98 18.11 -67.14 51.99
N ARG A 99 18.72 -67.60 53.09
CA ARG A 99 18.19 -67.49 54.47
C ARG A 99 17.97 -66.06 54.98
N LYS A 100 18.53 -65.06 54.29
CA LYS A 100 18.43 -63.63 54.66
C LYS A 100 17.44 -62.84 53.81
N ASN A 101 17.00 -63.38 52.68
CA ASN A 101 16.27 -62.62 51.66
C ASN A 101 14.97 -63.26 51.18
N LEU A 102 14.69 -64.53 51.51
CA LEU A 102 13.53 -65.25 51.01
C LEU A 102 12.76 -65.94 52.15
N ASN A 103 11.43 -65.77 52.18
CA ASN A 103 10.53 -66.45 53.12
C ASN A 103 9.64 -67.44 52.35
N MET A 104 9.92 -68.74 52.49
CA MET A 104 9.25 -69.79 51.73
C MET A 104 7.84 -70.16 52.22
N ASN A 105 7.41 -69.67 53.39
CA ASN A 105 6.19 -70.12 54.06
C ASN A 105 4.88 -69.85 53.30
N HIS A 106 4.91 -68.99 52.27
CA HIS A 106 3.75 -68.59 51.47
C HIS A 106 3.89 -68.92 49.98
N LEU A 107 4.97 -69.61 49.58
CA LEU A 107 5.25 -69.90 48.17
C LEU A 107 4.90 -71.36 47.83
N LEU A 108 4.44 -71.59 46.61
CA LEU A 108 4.05 -72.91 46.08
C LEU A 108 5.25 -73.78 45.68
N ILE A 109 6.47 -73.25 45.75
CA ILE A 109 7.73 -73.84 45.26
C ILE A 109 8.60 -74.38 46.41
N THR A 110 9.48 -75.33 46.12
CA THR A 110 10.47 -75.88 47.07
C THR A 110 11.77 -75.06 47.11
N ASP A 111 12.67 -75.33 48.06
CA ASP A 111 14.00 -74.69 48.11
C ASP A 111 14.85 -75.01 46.87
N GLU A 112 14.70 -76.21 46.32
CA GLU A 112 15.35 -76.63 45.07
C GLU A 112 14.77 -75.89 43.86
N ASP A 113 13.44 -75.72 43.80
CA ASP A 113 12.79 -74.89 42.78
C ASP A 113 13.25 -73.42 42.87
N ALA A 114 13.33 -72.86 44.08
CA ALA A 114 13.80 -71.49 44.30
C ALA A 114 15.28 -71.31 43.90
N PHE A 115 16.13 -72.29 44.21
CA PHE A 115 17.52 -72.33 43.74
C PHE A 115 17.62 -72.41 42.21
N ASN A 116 16.77 -73.22 41.57
CA ASN A 116 16.69 -73.35 40.12
C ASN A 116 16.25 -72.03 39.47
N ILE A 117 15.20 -71.38 39.99
CA ILE A 117 14.75 -70.04 39.56
C ILE A 117 15.87 -69.00 39.76
N TRP A 118 16.58 -69.02 40.89
CA TRP A 118 17.70 -68.11 41.16
C TRP A 118 18.87 -68.30 40.19
N CYS A 119 19.17 -69.55 39.81
CA CYS A 119 20.17 -69.84 38.77
C CYS A 119 19.71 -69.35 37.39
N VAL A 120 18.44 -69.51 37.03
CA VAL A 120 17.88 -68.97 35.79
C VAL A 120 17.86 -67.43 35.81
N PHE A 121 17.60 -66.80 36.96
CA PHE A 121 17.77 -65.35 37.14
C PHE A 121 19.22 -64.93 36.90
N ASN A 122 20.22 -65.63 37.46
CA ASN A 122 21.63 -65.33 37.21
C ASN A 122 21.97 -65.47 35.71
N PHE A 123 21.41 -66.45 35.01
CA PHE A 123 21.56 -66.58 33.57
C PHE A 123 20.93 -65.40 32.80
N LEU A 124 19.66 -65.07 33.04
CA LEU A 124 18.88 -64.10 32.25
C LEU A 124 19.18 -62.62 32.58
N SER A 125 19.40 -62.29 33.86
CA SER A 125 19.63 -60.92 34.36
C SER A 125 20.70 -60.13 33.59
N GLU A 126 20.63 -58.80 33.65
CA GLU A 126 21.62 -57.94 33.00
C GLU A 126 23.03 -58.05 33.64
N GLU A 127 24.04 -57.54 32.94
CA GLU A 127 25.47 -57.71 33.28
C GLU A 127 26.01 -56.72 34.33
N LYS A 128 25.19 -55.77 34.80
CA LYS A 128 25.59 -54.72 35.75
C LYS A 128 24.95 -54.95 37.13
N TYR A 129 25.72 -54.69 38.19
CA TYR A 129 25.21 -54.62 39.56
C TYR A 129 24.51 -53.26 39.82
N PRO A 130 23.41 -53.19 40.61
CA PRO A 130 22.67 -54.30 41.20
C PRO A 130 21.97 -55.15 40.14
N LEU A 131 22.01 -56.48 40.32
CA LEU A 131 21.43 -57.41 39.36
C LEU A 131 19.92 -57.28 39.29
N VAL A 132 19.42 -57.12 38.06
CA VAL A 132 17.99 -57.10 37.74
C VAL A 132 17.71 -57.94 36.50
N ILE A 133 16.51 -58.54 36.45
CA ILE A 133 15.94 -59.13 35.24
C ILE A 133 14.95 -58.12 34.63
N VAL A 134 15.12 -57.83 33.34
CA VAL A 134 14.23 -56.92 32.60
C VAL A 134 12.94 -57.62 32.21
N ILE A 135 11.86 -56.86 32.04
CA ILE A 135 10.50 -57.42 31.91
C ILE A 135 10.34 -58.31 30.67
N GLU A 136 11.12 -58.09 29.61
CA GLU A 136 11.17 -58.94 28.41
C GLU A 136 11.81 -60.32 28.67
N GLU A 137 12.77 -60.41 29.61
CA GLU A 137 13.36 -61.69 30.00
C GLU A 137 12.48 -62.41 31.05
N VAL A 138 11.67 -61.68 31.81
CA VAL A 138 10.58 -62.24 32.64
C VAL A 138 9.48 -62.81 31.74
N GLU A 139 9.06 -62.07 30.71
CA GLU A 139 8.11 -62.53 29.67
C GLU A 139 8.62 -63.81 28.99
N TYR A 140 9.89 -63.83 28.59
CA TYR A 140 10.54 -65.01 28.01
C TYR A 140 10.56 -66.20 28.96
N PHE A 141 10.99 -66.00 30.22
CA PHE A 141 11.02 -67.07 31.23
C PHE A 141 9.62 -67.64 31.48
N LEU A 142 8.62 -66.77 31.68
CA LEU A 142 7.26 -67.21 31.97
C LEU A 142 6.64 -67.94 30.78
N ARG A 143 6.89 -67.51 29.53
CA ARG A 143 6.49 -68.29 28.33
C ARG A 143 7.14 -69.67 28.31
N ARG A 144 8.47 -69.78 28.47
CA ARG A 144 9.17 -71.08 28.52
C ARG A 144 8.67 -71.97 29.65
N LEU A 145 8.35 -71.40 30.82
CA LEU A 145 7.77 -72.13 31.95
C LEU A 145 6.34 -72.63 31.64
N THR A 146 5.48 -71.79 31.06
CA THR A 146 4.13 -72.21 30.62
C THR A 146 4.20 -73.31 29.56
N GLU A 147 5.12 -73.20 28.60
CA GLU A 147 5.37 -74.21 27.56
C GLU A 147 5.85 -75.55 28.15
N ALA A 148 6.82 -75.52 29.08
CA ALA A 148 7.32 -76.72 29.78
C ALA A 148 6.25 -77.38 30.67
N MET A 149 5.34 -76.60 31.25
CA MET A 149 4.16 -77.13 31.97
C MET A 149 3.05 -77.65 31.02
N GLY A 150 3.19 -77.49 29.70
CA GLY A 150 2.18 -77.89 28.71
C GLY A 150 0.94 -76.98 28.65
N GLY A 151 1.03 -75.76 29.18
CA GLY A 151 -0.05 -74.78 29.20
C GLY A 151 -0.07 -73.84 27.98
N SER A 152 -1.17 -73.10 27.83
CA SER A 152 -1.29 -72.00 26.86
C SER A 152 -0.90 -70.65 27.50
N TRP A 153 -0.15 -69.82 26.78
CA TRP A 153 0.26 -68.50 27.26
C TRP A 153 -0.91 -67.49 27.33
N GLU A 154 -1.11 -66.86 28.50
CA GLU A 154 -2.16 -65.87 28.75
C GLU A 154 -1.64 -64.43 28.66
N GLU A 155 -1.57 -63.91 27.43
CA GLU A 155 -1.01 -62.58 27.12
C GLU A 155 -1.65 -61.43 27.92
N GLU A 156 -2.98 -61.42 28.09
CA GLU A 156 -3.70 -60.34 28.80
C GLU A 156 -3.28 -60.20 30.27
N ARG A 157 -3.00 -61.32 30.95
CA ARG A 157 -2.48 -61.29 32.33
C ARG A 157 -1.09 -60.69 32.38
N PHE A 158 -0.25 -61.01 31.40
CA PHE A 158 1.09 -60.45 31.34
C PHE A 158 1.08 -58.96 30.97
N GLN A 159 0.22 -58.51 30.05
CA GLN A 159 0.09 -57.09 29.72
C GLN A 159 -0.46 -56.26 30.91
N SER A 160 -1.36 -56.83 31.71
CA SER A 160 -1.82 -56.23 32.96
C SER A 160 -0.67 -56.04 33.96
N TYR A 161 0.14 -57.09 34.16
CA TYR A 161 1.34 -57.05 35.00
C TYR A 161 2.39 -56.06 34.47
N ARG A 162 2.65 -56.06 33.15
CA ARG A 162 3.57 -55.17 32.43
C ARG A 162 3.19 -53.70 32.63
N THR A 163 1.90 -53.39 32.57
CA THR A 163 1.37 -52.04 32.83
C THR A 163 1.61 -51.62 34.28
N GLN A 164 1.27 -52.48 35.24
CA GLN A 164 1.49 -52.21 36.67
C GLN A 164 2.99 -51.99 36.99
N GLN A 165 3.87 -52.81 36.44
CA GLN A 165 5.31 -52.76 36.71
C GLN A 165 6.04 -51.63 35.98
N SER A 166 5.55 -51.17 34.83
CA SER A 166 6.13 -50.04 34.08
C SER A 166 6.23 -48.75 34.93
N SER A 167 5.34 -48.59 35.92
CA SER A 167 5.38 -47.49 36.90
C SER A 167 6.66 -47.45 37.75
N ARG A 168 7.34 -48.59 37.96
CA ARG A 168 8.51 -48.71 38.84
C ARG A 168 9.86 -48.48 38.14
N GLN A 169 9.90 -48.46 36.80
CA GLN A 169 11.08 -48.31 35.91
C GLN A 169 12.30 -49.23 36.13
N LYS A 170 12.34 -50.02 37.20
CA LYS A 170 13.43 -50.94 37.53
C LYS A 170 12.97 -52.38 37.34
N GLY A 171 13.82 -53.20 36.73
CA GLY A 171 13.58 -54.65 36.61
C GLY A 171 13.56 -55.34 37.97
N LEU A 172 13.02 -56.55 38.02
CA LEU A 172 12.92 -57.34 39.26
C LEU A 172 14.31 -57.71 39.78
N SER A 173 14.48 -57.67 41.10
CA SER A 173 15.57 -58.39 41.78
C SER A 173 15.33 -59.90 41.77
N ALA A 174 16.36 -60.67 42.12
CA ALA A 174 16.25 -62.13 42.20
C ALA A 174 15.12 -62.60 43.13
N TRP A 175 14.92 -61.92 44.25
CA TRP A 175 13.97 -62.29 45.29
C TRP A 175 12.52 -62.02 44.85
N GLU A 176 12.24 -60.83 44.32
CA GLU A 176 10.93 -60.49 43.76
C GLU A 176 10.56 -61.39 42.56
N PHE A 177 11.55 -61.86 41.80
CA PHE A 177 11.36 -62.81 40.70
C PHE A 177 11.03 -64.23 41.21
N ILE A 178 11.70 -64.70 42.27
CA ILE A 178 11.35 -65.99 42.92
C ILE A 178 9.96 -65.91 43.56
N GLU A 179 9.61 -64.79 44.20
CA GLU A 179 8.26 -64.55 44.75
C GLU A 179 7.20 -64.52 43.65
N LEU A 180 7.44 -63.84 42.51
CA LEU A 180 6.50 -63.79 41.38
C LEU A 180 6.10 -65.19 40.87
N VAL A 181 7.08 -66.09 40.76
CA VAL A 181 6.87 -67.48 40.34
C VAL A 181 6.25 -68.30 41.48
N GLY A 182 6.77 -68.14 42.71
CA GLY A 182 6.31 -68.87 43.89
C GLY A 182 4.87 -68.55 44.32
N LEU A 183 4.37 -67.34 44.07
CA LEU A 183 2.97 -66.95 44.27
C LEU A 183 2.02 -67.56 43.21
N GLY A 184 2.56 -68.16 42.13
CA GLY A 184 1.78 -68.90 41.14
C GLY A 184 0.84 -68.07 40.26
N HIS A 185 1.05 -66.74 40.16
CA HIS A 185 0.20 -65.84 39.36
C HIS A 185 0.00 -66.30 37.91
N PHE A 186 1.04 -66.89 37.31
CA PHE A 186 1.06 -67.41 35.94
C PHE A 186 0.93 -68.94 35.84
N SER A 187 0.77 -69.64 36.97
CA SER A 187 0.55 -71.10 37.05
C SER A 187 -0.76 -71.45 37.76
N ARG A 188 -1.71 -70.51 37.82
CA ARG A 188 -2.96 -70.63 38.57
C ARG A 188 -3.81 -71.77 38.02
N GLY A 189 -4.01 -72.82 38.84
CA GLY A 189 -4.73 -74.04 38.47
C GLY A 189 -3.83 -75.24 38.15
N MET A 190 -2.51 -75.05 38.09
CA MET A 190 -1.54 -76.15 37.89
C MET A 190 -1.10 -76.75 39.24
N HIS A 191 -0.81 -78.04 39.28
CA HIS A 191 -0.35 -78.71 40.50
C HIS A 191 1.13 -78.40 40.76
N ARG A 192 1.54 -78.31 42.04
CA ARG A 192 2.92 -78.06 42.47
C ARG A 192 3.99 -78.89 41.73
N GLN A 193 3.77 -80.18 41.52
CA GLN A 193 4.73 -81.04 40.81
C GLN A 193 4.88 -80.61 39.34
N THR A 194 3.81 -80.20 38.66
CA THR A 194 3.88 -79.69 37.29
C THR A 194 4.69 -78.38 37.23
N LEU A 195 4.47 -77.47 38.19
CA LEU A 195 5.26 -76.25 38.32
C LEU A 195 6.74 -76.55 38.57
N SER A 196 7.04 -77.46 39.50
CA SER A 196 8.42 -77.89 39.81
C SER A 196 9.10 -78.57 38.61
N MET A 197 8.40 -79.45 37.89
CA MET A 197 8.89 -80.05 36.65
C MET A 197 9.21 -79.00 35.58
N GLY A 198 8.31 -78.03 35.36
CA GLY A 198 8.55 -76.93 34.42
C GLY A 198 9.74 -76.04 34.81
N ILE A 199 9.88 -75.72 36.10
CA ILE A 199 11.05 -75.00 36.64
C ILE A 199 12.34 -75.79 36.40
N CYS A 200 12.32 -77.11 36.67
CA CYS A 200 13.45 -78.00 36.47
C CYS A 200 13.82 -78.15 34.98
N GLU A 201 12.84 -78.18 34.07
CA GLU A 201 13.11 -78.22 32.63
C GLU A 201 13.73 -76.93 32.12
N VAL A 202 13.17 -75.76 32.45
CA VAL A 202 13.74 -74.45 32.06
C VAL A 202 15.14 -74.24 32.66
N PHE A 203 15.38 -74.73 33.87
CA PHE A 203 16.72 -74.75 34.50
C PHE A 203 17.70 -75.68 33.75
N ARG A 204 17.28 -76.91 33.41
CA ARG A 204 18.09 -77.86 32.62
C ARG A 204 18.43 -77.28 31.25
N GLU A 205 17.46 -76.68 30.55
CA GLU A 205 17.66 -76.04 29.25
C GLU A 205 18.63 -74.86 29.34
N HIS A 206 18.35 -73.85 30.18
CA HIS A 206 19.06 -72.57 30.11
C HIS A 206 20.31 -72.48 31.00
N VAL A 207 20.39 -73.22 32.11
CA VAL A 207 21.54 -73.17 33.04
C VAL A 207 22.49 -74.34 32.83
N LEU A 208 21.94 -75.54 32.58
CA LEU A 208 22.75 -76.74 32.31
C LEU A 208 23.00 -76.99 30.80
N ASP A 209 22.52 -76.11 29.92
CA ASP A 209 22.70 -76.16 28.46
C ASP A 209 22.24 -77.49 27.84
N VAL A 210 21.13 -78.04 28.33
CA VAL A 210 20.55 -79.30 27.82
C VAL A 210 19.77 -79.05 26.54
N LEU A 211 20.37 -79.41 25.41
CA LEU A 211 19.86 -79.19 24.06
C LEU A 211 18.86 -80.27 23.62
N LYS A 212 18.97 -81.48 24.19
CA LYS A 212 17.98 -82.56 24.04
C LYS A 212 18.13 -83.60 25.15
N GLN A 213 17.02 -84.14 25.65
CA GLN A 213 17.00 -85.23 26.63
C GLN A 213 15.96 -86.30 26.25
N GLY A 214 16.10 -87.52 26.78
CA GLY A 214 15.15 -88.62 26.52
C GLY A 214 15.74 -90.03 26.63
N TYR A 215 14.87 -91.04 26.78
CA TYR A 215 15.25 -92.46 26.76
C TYR A 215 15.65 -92.93 25.35
N MET A 216 16.77 -93.68 25.28
CA MET A 216 17.21 -94.42 24.09
C MET A 216 17.89 -95.74 24.46
N MET A 217 17.88 -96.71 23.55
CA MET A 217 18.56 -97.99 23.72
C MET A 217 20.04 -97.84 23.34
N LYS A 218 20.95 -98.09 24.29
CA LYS A 218 22.41 -98.04 24.07
C LYS A 218 22.99 -99.45 23.96
N LYS A 219 23.91 -99.68 23.02
CA LYS A 219 24.71 -100.91 22.96
C LYS A 219 25.85 -100.89 23.97
N GLY A 220 26.08 -102.02 24.63
CA GLY A 220 27.23 -102.23 25.53
C GLY A 220 28.52 -102.52 24.77
N HIS A 221 29.62 -101.88 25.20
CA HIS A 221 30.92 -101.98 24.51
C HIS A 221 31.71 -103.27 24.85
N LYS A 222 31.57 -103.80 26.07
CA LYS A 222 32.21 -105.06 26.51
C LYS A 222 31.31 -106.29 26.31
N ARG A 223 30.02 -106.16 26.65
CA ARG A 223 28.96 -107.15 26.37
C ARG A 223 27.98 -106.46 25.43
N LYS A 224 27.75 -107.00 24.22
CA LYS A 224 26.99 -106.36 23.11
C LYS A 224 25.46 -106.26 23.35
N ASN A 225 25.02 -106.31 24.61
CA ASN A 225 23.62 -106.22 24.99
C ASN A 225 23.11 -104.78 24.78
N TRP A 226 21.81 -104.64 24.50
CA TRP A 226 21.12 -103.37 24.43
C TRP A 226 20.48 -103.03 25.78
N THR A 227 20.74 -101.85 26.32
CA THR A 227 20.14 -101.36 27.57
C THR A 227 19.53 -99.97 27.37
N GLU A 228 18.30 -99.77 27.83
CA GLU A 228 17.69 -98.44 27.88
C GLU A 228 18.44 -97.53 28.86
N ARG A 229 18.66 -96.27 28.46
CA ARG A 229 19.30 -95.24 29.29
C ARG A 229 18.65 -93.90 28.97
N TRP A 230 18.56 -93.02 29.98
CA TRP A 230 18.26 -91.62 29.75
C TRP A 230 19.51 -90.93 29.18
N PHE A 231 19.38 -90.27 28.04
CA PHE A 231 20.45 -89.48 27.42
C PHE A 231 20.20 -87.99 27.62
N VAL A 232 21.28 -87.23 27.76
CA VAL A 232 21.31 -85.76 27.90
C VAL A 232 22.39 -85.23 26.96
N LEU A 233 22.00 -84.46 25.96
CA LEU A 233 22.88 -83.76 25.02
C LEU A 233 23.14 -82.33 25.49
N GLN A 234 24.41 -82.00 25.62
CA GLN A 234 24.95 -80.65 25.81
C GLN A 234 25.91 -80.34 24.65
N LEU A 235 26.25 -79.06 24.42
CA LEU A 235 27.06 -78.62 23.28
C LEU A 235 28.32 -79.46 23.01
N SER A 236 29.05 -79.85 24.06
CA SER A 236 30.32 -80.58 23.99
C SER A 236 30.26 -82.04 24.47
N SER A 237 29.11 -82.55 24.93
CA SER A 237 29.03 -83.96 25.37
C SER A 237 27.62 -84.55 25.41
N VAL A 238 27.52 -85.87 25.24
CA VAL A 238 26.30 -86.64 25.44
C VAL A 238 26.44 -87.56 26.64
N SER A 239 25.89 -87.12 27.78
CA SER A 239 25.88 -87.89 29.02
C SER A 239 24.72 -88.89 29.04
N TYR A 240 24.90 -90.04 29.71
CA TYR A 240 23.82 -91.02 29.84
C TYR A 240 23.75 -91.64 31.25
N TYR A 241 22.51 -91.85 31.70
CA TYR A 241 22.11 -92.14 33.08
C TYR A 241 21.22 -93.38 33.14
N VAL A 242 20.95 -93.90 34.33
CA VAL A 242 19.97 -94.98 34.51
C VAL A 242 18.55 -94.47 34.21
N GLY A 243 18.15 -93.36 34.82
CA GLY A 243 16.85 -92.72 34.65
C GLY A 243 16.94 -91.20 34.42
N GLU A 244 15.76 -90.61 34.25
CA GLU A 244 15.48 -89.17 34.04
C GLU A 244 15.69 -88.30 35.31
N ASP A 245 15.80 -88.97 36.46
CA ASP A 245 16.23 -88.43 37.74
C ASP A 245 17.70 -88.00 37.78
N LEU A 246 18.51 -88.44 36.79
CA LEU A 246 19.94 -88.15 36.63
C LEU A 246 20.83 -88.66 37.79
N SER A 247 20.30 -89.47 38.70
CA SER A 247 20.97 -89.88 39.94
C SER A 247 22.26 -90.67 39.70
N GLU A 248 22.24 -91.64 38.78
CA GLU A 248 23.41 -92.47 38.47
C GLU A 248 23.87 -92.31 37.02
N LYS A 249 24.95 -91.52 36.85
CA LYS A 249 25.63 -91.30 35.57
C LYS A 249 26.44 -92.54 35.16
N LYS A 250 26.04 -93.20 34.07
CA LYS A 250 26.69 -94.43 33.55
C LYS A 250 27.76 -94.14 32.47
N GLY A 251 27.94 -92.89 32.09
CA GLY A 251 29.07 -92.45 31.25
C GLY A 251 28.86 -91.08 30.60
N ASN A 252 29.86 -90.66 29.82
CA ASN A 252 29.80 -89.48 28.97
C ASN A 252 30.44 -89.77 27.61
N ILE A 253 29.87 -89.22 26.55
CA ILE A 253 30.39 -89.25 25.18
C ILE A 253 30.87 -87.83 24.89
N LEU A 254 32.18 -87.58 24.91
CA LEU A 254 32.72 -86.27 24.56
C LEU A 254 32.57 -86.05 23.05
N LEU A 255 32.00 -84.91 22.67
CA LEU A 255 31.89 -84.47 21.28
C LEU A 255 33.07 -83.55 20.97
N ASP A 256 33.79 -83.88 19.90
CA ASP A 256 34.94 -83.13 19.41
C ASP A 256 34.75 -82.70 17.95
N ARG A 257 35.67 -81.91 17.39
CA ARG A 257 35.58 -81.40 16.02
C ARG A 257 35.65 -82.52 14.96
N SER A 258 36.36 -83.60 15.28
CA SER A 258 36.54 -84.82 14.46
C SER A 258 35.33 -85.77 14.50
N SER A 259 34.45 -85.63 15.50
CA SER A 259 33.31 -86.50 15.71
C SER A 259 32.31 -86.45 14.54
N CYS A 260 31.58 -87.54 14.32
CA CYS A 260 30.46 -87.60 13.38
C CYS A 260 29.30 -88.42 13.96
N VAL A 261 28.11 -88.22 13.40
CA VAL A 261 26.93 -89.04 13.66
C VAL A 261 26.40 -89.59 12.34
N GLU A 262 26.17 -90.90 12.29
CA GLU A 262 25.80 -91.61 11.07
C GLU A 262 24.58 -92.50 11.28
N SER A 263 23.69 -92.54 10.30
CA SER A 263 22.57 -93.47 10.25
C SER A 263 23.05 -94.89 9.96
N LEU A 264 22.72 -95.85 10.82
CA LEU A 264 22.96 -97.27 10.57
C LEU A 264 21.68 -97.95 10.01
N PRO A 265 21.84 -99.05 9.23
CA PRO A 265 20.74 -99.92 8.86
C PRO A 265 20.28 -100.78 10.04
N ASP A 266 19.01 -101.20 10.02
CA ASP A 266 18.40 -102.04 11.05
C ASP A 266 19.12 -103.40 11.18
N ARG A 267 19.54 -103.76 12.41
CA ARG A 267 20.41 -104.90 12.74
C ARG A 267 20.18 -105.38 14.18
N ASP A 268 20.63 -106.59 14.51
CA ASP A 268 20.54 -107.18 15.87
C ASP A 268 19.12 -107.15 16.48
N GLY A 269 18.08 -107.24 15.65
CA GLY A 269 16.67 -107.09 16.07
C GLY A 269 16.27 -105.68 16.51
N LYS A 270 17.13 -104.68 16.31
CA LYS A 270 16.88 -103.27 16.61
C LYS A 270 16.69 -102.44 15.34
N LYS A 271 15.72 -101.53 15.42
CA LYS A 271 15.41 -100.56 14.39
C LYS A 271 15.89 -99.16 14.77
N CYS A 272 15.85 -98.24 13.82
CA CYS A 272 16.13 -96.82 14.06
C CYS A 272 17.53 -96.61 14.68
N LEU A 273 18.50 -97.36 14.18
CA LEU A 273 19.89 -97.35 14.64
C LEU A 273 20.67 -96.14 14.10
N PHE A 274 21.54 -95.59 14.93
CA PHE A 274 22.56 -94.62 14.54
C PHE A 274 23.83 -94.83 15.38
N ILE A 275 24.93 -94.23 14.95
CA ILE A 275 26.22 -94.33 15.62
C ILE A 275 26.84 -92.96 15.78
N ILE A 276 27.32 -92.64 16.99
CA ILE A 276 28.18 -91.49 17.26
C ILE A 276 29.62 -92.00 17.28
N LYS A 277 30.47 -91.50 16.39
CA LYS A 277 31.91 -91.79 16.38
C LYS A 277 32.65 -90.59 16.96
N CYS A 278 33.48 -90.84 17.96
CA CYS A 278 34.40 -89.89 18.59
C CYS A 278 35.84 -90.30 18.25
N SER A 279 36.84 -89.49 18.62
CA SER A 279 38.26 -89.77 18.30
C SER A 279 38.78 -91.14 18.76
N ASP A 280 38.24 -91.71 19.85
CA ASP A 280 38.74 -92.95 20.46
C ASP A 280 37.72 -94.09 20.58
N LYS A 281 36.42 -93.82 20.39
CA LYS A 281 35.30 -94.75 20.64
C LYS A 281 34.12 -94.47 19.72
N SER A 282 33.35 -95.51 19.42
CA SER A 282 32.08 -95.42 18.70
C SER A 282 30.92 -95.99 19.50
N PHE A 283 29.78 -95.30 19.50
CA PHE A 283 28.62 -95.62 20.32
C PHE A 283 27.39 -95.89 19.44
N GLU A 284 27.02 -97.17 19.30
CA GLU A 284 25.77 -97.59 18.68
C GLU A 284 24.56 -97.30 19.61
N ILE A 285 23.55 -96.61 19.07
CA ILE A 285 22.33 -96.18 19.76
C ILE A 285 21.11 -96.50 18.87
N SER A 286 19.98 -96.87 19.48
CA SER A 286 18.69 -97.08 18.82
C SER A 286 17.64 -96.19 19.49
N ALA A 287 16.96 -95.38 18.69
CA ALA A 287 15.82 -94.58 19.13
C ALA A 287 14.51 -95.41 19.06
N SER A 288 13.43 -94.95 19.71
CA SER A 288 12.13 -95.63 19.66
C SER A 288 11.50 -95.64 18.25
N ASP A 289 11.83 -94.65 17.42
CA ASP A 289 11.16 -94.40 16.15
C ASP A 289 12.03 -93.53 15.22
N THR A 290 11.64 -93.48 13.94
CA THR A 290 12.39 -92.78 12.89
C THR A 290 12.43 -91.26 13.12
N LYS A 291 11.39 -90.65 13.70
CA LYS A 291 11.34 -89.21 13.96
C LYS A 291 12.35 -88.83 15.03
N LYS A 292 12.33 -89.51 16.19
CA LYS A 292 13.33 -89.31 17.24
C LYS A 292 14.75 -89.65 16.77
N LYS A 293 14.96 -90.68 15.94
CA LYS A 293 16.28 -90.92 15.31
C LYS A 293 16.76 -89.68 14.55
N GLN A 294 15.94 -89.10 13.67
CA GLN A 294 16.33 -87.90 12.92
C GLN A 294 16.55 -86.70 13.84
N GLU A 295 15.68 -86.44 14.81
CA GLU A 295 15.86 -85.35 15.78
C GLU A 295 17.15 -85.47 16.59
N TRP A 296 17.49 -86.67 17.07
CA TRP A 296 18.73 -86.90 17.83
C TRP A 296 19.98 -86.81 16.96
N MET A 297 19.97 -87.39 15.74
CA MET A 297 21.09 -87.25 14.80
C MET A 297 21.29 -85.78 14.40
N GLN A 298 20.21 -85.05 14.10
CA GLN A 298 20.27 -83.63 13.75
C GLN A 298 20.81 -82.79 14.92
N ALA A 299 20.32 -82.99 16.14
CA ALA A 299 20.79 -82.24 17.31
C ALA A 299 22.29 -82.49 17.58
N VAL A 300 22.74 -83.74 17.55
CA VAL A 300 24.17 -84.09 17.69
C VAL A 300 25.00 -83.50 16.55
N GLN A 301 24.51 -83.54 15.31
CA GLN A 301 25.21 -82.98 14.15
C GLN A 301 25.34 -81.46 14.22
N SER A 302 24.32 -80.75 14.71
CA SER A 302 24.38 -79.30 14.97
C SER A 302 25.39 -78.96 16.06
N CYS A 303 25.49 -79.76 17.13
CA CYS A 303 26.52 -79.58 18.16
C CYS A 303 27.94 -79.72 17.58
N ILE A 304 28.17 -80.77 16.79
CA ILE A 304 29.45 -81.01 16.10
C ILE A 304 29.79 -79.85 15.14
N GLN A 305 28.80 -79.28 14.43
CA GLN A 305 29.00 -78.11 13.57
C GLN A 305 29.35 -76.85 14.39
N ALA A 306 28.65 -76.59 15.49
CA ALA A 306 28.96 -75.48 16.40
C ALA A 306 30.38 -75.59 16.99
N LEU A 307 30.78 -76.78 17.44
CA LEU A 307 32.15 -77.06 17.93
C LEU A 307 33.22 -76.82 16.86
N ARG A 308 32.98 -77.23 15.60
CA ARG A 308 33.87 -76.96 14.46
C ARG A 308 34.00 -75.45 14.20
N GLY A 309 32.88 -74.73 14.23
CA GLY A 309 32.82 -73.27 14.07
C GLY A 309 33.21 -72.45 15.30
N GLY A 310 33.59 -73.08 16.41
CA GLY A 310 33.93 -72.40 17.67
C GLY A 310 32.78 -71.59 18.28
N GLN A 311 31.53 -71.94 17.96
CA GLN A 311 30.35 -71.19 18.40
C GLN A 311 29.99 -71.51 19.86
N PRO A 312 29.58 -70.52 20.68
CA PRO A 312 28.99 -70.77 21.98
C PRO A 312 27.58 -71.37 21.84
N SER A 313 26.96 -71.78 22.95
CA SER A 313 25.76 -72.60 22.89
C SER A 313 24.52 -71.88 22.31
N PRO A 314 23.52 -72.63 21.81
CA PRO A 314 22.25 -72.07 21.34
C PRO A 314 21.54 -71.18 22.36
N HIS A 315 21.49 -71.57 23.63
CA HIS A 315 20.83 -70.76 24.67
C HIS A 315 21.65 -69.52 25.03
N TYR A 316 22.99 -69.61 25.04
CA TYR A 316 23.86 -68.45 25.23
C TYR A 316 23.73 -67.43 24.08
N THR A 317 23.76 -67.90 22.83
CA THR A 317 23.63 -67.06 21.63
C THR A 317 22.26 -66.40 21.54
N ALA A 318 21.16 -67.14 21.75
CA ALA A 318 19.81 -66.59 21.77
C ALA A 318 19.64 -65.50 22.86
N ARG A 319 20.18 -65.71 24.06
CA ARG A 319 20.18 -64.70 25.14
C ARG A 319 20.94 -63.43 24.73
N GLN A 320 22.11 -63.57 24.10
CA GLN A 320 22.88 -62.39 23.65
C GLN A 320 22.20 -61.66 22.49
N GLN A 321 21.59 -62.37 21.53
CA GLN A 321 20.80 -61.77 20.47
C GLN A 321 19.60 -60.97 21.02
N ARG A 322 18.88 -61.49 22.04
CA ARG A 322 17.82 -60.74 22.72
C ARG A 322 18.33 -59.46 23.39
N ARG A 323 19.49 -59.52 24.07
CA ARG A 323 20.13 -58.35 24.68
C ARG A 323 20.55 -57.31 23.64
N GLU A 324 21.18 -57.75 22.54
CA GLU A 324 21.62 -56.87 21.46
C GLU A 324 20.42 -56.20 20.76
N LEU A 325 19.37 -56.96 20.46
CA LEU A 325 18.13 -56.42 19.90
C LEU A 325 17.47 -55.38 20.82
N ARG A 326 17.39 -55.63 22.14
CA ARG A 326 16.90 -54.62 23.11
C ARG A 326 17.77 -53.37 23.14
N ARG A 327 19.10 -53.51 23.16
CA ARG A 327 20.04 -52.37 23.13
C ARG A 327 19.84 -51.55 21.86
N ARG A 328 19.72 -52.21 20.71
CA ARG A 328 19.49 -51.57 19.40
C ARG A 328 18.15 -50.82 19.36
N LEU A 329 17.05 -51.49 19.68
CA LEU A 329 15.71 -50.88 19.70
C LEU A 329 15.64 -49.68 20.66
N LYS A 330 16.32 -49.76 21.81
CA LYS A 330 16.44 -48.62 22.72
C LYS A 330 17.22 -47.46 22.10
N VAL A 331 18.37 -47.72 21.46
CA VAL A 331 19.14 -46.65 20.78
C VAL A 331 18.33 -46.01 19.66
N GLU A 332 17.61 -46.80 18.86
CA GLU A 332 16.71 -46.32 17.80
C GLU A 332 15.55 -45.48 18.39
N GLN A 333 14.99 -45.88 19.54
CA GLN A 333 13.95 -45.12 20.26
C GLN A 333 14.49 -43.82 20.89
N ASP A 334 15.65 -43.87 21.55
CA ASP A 334 16.29 -42.70 22.18
C ASP A 334 16.67 -41.67 21.09
N GLN A 335 17.18 -42.12 19.93
CA GLN A 335 17.43 -41.28 18.74
C GLN A 335 16.14 -40.67 18.17
N MET A 336 15.05 -41.44 18.08
CA MET A 336 13.77 -40.94 17.58
C MET A 336 13.15 -39.90 18.52
N GLN A 337 13.24 -40.10 19.84
CA GLN A 337 12.79 -39.10 20.82
C GLN A 337 13.62 -37.82 20.74
N GLU A 338 14.93 -37.93 20.60
CA GLU A 338 15.82 -36.77 20.52
C GLU A 338 15.62 -36.00 19.20
N GLY A 339 15.45 -36.69 18.07
CA GLY A 339 15.04 -36.07 16.80
C GLY A 339 13.67 -35.36 16.90
N MET A 340 12.71 -35.96 17.60
CA MET A 340 11.40 -35.34 17.84
C MET A 340 11.50 -34.06 18.69
N ARG A 341 12.33 -34.05 19.75
CA ARG A 341 12.61 -32.84 20.54
C ARG A 341 13.26 -31.74 19.71
N GLN A 342 14.25 -32.08 18.89
CA GLN A 342 14.94 -31.12 18.03
C GLN A 342 14.00 -30.52 16.98
N LEU A 343 13.10 -31.33 16.40
CA LEU A 343 12.02 -30.85 15.53
C LEU A 343 11.04 -29.94 16.27
N GLN A 344 10.65 -30.27 17.51
CA GLN A 344 9.78 -29.41 18.33
C GLN A 344 10.44 -28.05 18.60
N VAL A 345 11.68 -28.03 19.08
CA VAL A 345 12.43 -26.79 19.37
C VAL A 345 12.63 -25.96 18.09
N ALA A 346 12.91 -26.59 16.95
CA ALA A 346 13.00 -25.90 15.66
C ALA A 346 11.65 -25.31 15.21
N ASN A 347 10.53 -26.00 15.49
CA ASN A 347 9.18 -25.52 15.17
C ASN A 347 8.76 -24.35 16.08
N GLU A 348 8.98 -24.47 17.39
CA GLU A 348 8.76 -23.37 18.36
C GLU A 348 9.59 -22.13 18.00
N ARG A 349 10.84 -22.32 17.56
CA ARG A 349 11.68 -21.22 17.07
C ARG A 349 11.07 -20.54 15.85
N LYS A 350 10.67 -21.30 14.82
CA LYS A 350 10.02 -20.76 13.62
C LYS A 350 8.72 -20.03 13.95
N GLN A 351 7.92 -20.57 14.87
CA GLN A 351 6.69 -19.94 15.34
C GLN A 351 6.97 -18.56 15.96
N ARG A 352 7.98 -18.44 16.84
CA ARG A 352 8.40 -17.16 17.43
C ARG A 352 8.96 -16.19 16.39
N GLU A 353 9.67 -16.67 15.37
CA GLU A 353 10.17 -15.86 14.25
C GLU A 353 9.00 -15.31 13.39
N VAL A 354 7.97 -16.12 13.12
CA VAL A 354 6.73 -15.70 12.43
C VAL A 354 5.91 -14.72 13.26
N GLU A 355 5.77 -14.93 14.57
CA GLU A 355 5.07 -14.02 15.47
C GLU A 355 5.78 -12.67 15.61
N ALA A 356 7.12 -12.67 15.68
CA ALA A 356 7.92 -11.45 15.66
C ALA A 356 7.79 -10.70 14.33
N MET A 357 7.70 -11.41 13.19
CA MET A 357 7.43 -10.80 11.88
C MET A 357 6.01 -10.21 11.83
N ARG A 358 5.00 -10.95 12.29
CA ARG A 358 3.61 -10.47 12.36
C ARG A 358 3.48 -9.21 13.22
N LYS A 359 4.14 -9.17 14.38
CA LYS A 359 4.16 -7.99 15.23
C LYS A 359 4.82 -6.80 14.53
N LYS A 360 5.98 -6.97 13.91
CA LYS A 360 6.65 -5.90 13.13
C LYS A 360 5.75 -5.32 12.03
N LEU A 361 4.99 -6.17 11.34
CA LEU A 361 4.02 -5.73 10.33
C LEU A 361 2.85 -4.93 10.94
N GLN A 362 2.35 -5.34 12.11
CA GLN A 362 1.31 -4.60 12.84
C GLN A 362 1.82 -3.25 13.37
N ASP A 363 3.00 -3.22 13.97
CA ASP A 363 3.65 -1.99 14.48
C ASP A 363 3.93 -1.00 13.34
N ALA A 364 4.37 -1.49 12.17
CA ALA A 364 4.56 -0.68 10.96
C ALA A 364 3.24 -0.12 10.39
N ALA A 365 2.20 -0.96 10.30
CA ALA A 365 0.88 -0.53 9.82
C ALA A 365 0.23 0.51 10.76
N ALA A 366 0.37 0.34 12.08
CA ALA A 366 -0.08 1.31 13.07
C ALA A 366 0.68 2.65 12.96
N SER A 367 1.99 2.58 12.68
CA SER A 367 2.83 3.78 12.47
C SER A 367 2.43 4.53 11.20
N ALA A 368 2.19 3.82 10.09
CA ALA A 368 1.72 4.40 8.84
C ALA A 368 0.35 5.07 9.00
N ALA A 369 -0.61 4.40 9.65
CA ALA A 369 -1.94 4.96 9.93
C ALA A 369 -1.89 6.17 10.87
N LEU A 370 -0.93 6.24 11.80
CA LEU A 370 -0.68 7.43 12.62
C LEU A 370 -0.12 8.59 11.78
N GLU A 371 0.77 8.30 10.84
CA GLU A 371 1.33 9.32 9.95
C GLU A 371 0.29 9.86 8.95
N GLU A 372 -0.54 9.00 8.37
CA GLU A 372 -1.68 9.40 7.54
C GLU A 372 -2.65 10.30 8.32
N ARG A 373 -3.00 9.94 9.56
CA ARG A 373 -3.82 10.79 10.43
C ARG A 373 -3.19 12.17 10.67
N ARG A 374 -1.87 12.22 10.94
CA ARG A 374 -1.14 13.50 11.10
C ARG A 374 -1.18 14.34 9.83
N ARG A 375 -0.92 13.74 8.66
CA ARG A 375 -0.98 14.40 7.35
C ARG A 375 -2.37 15.00 7.10
N MET A 376 -3.43 14.22 7.35
CA MET A 376 -4.82 14.68 7.25
C MET A 376 -5.14 15.82 8.23
N GLN A 377 -4.68 15.74 9.49
CA GLN A 377 -4.85 16.81 10.47
C GLN A 377 -4.17 18.10 10.02
N THR A 378 -2.92 18.06 9.56
CA THR A 378 -2.25 19.26 9.01
C THR A 378 -2.96 19.83 7.78
N GLN A 379 -3.56 18.99 6.93
CA GLN A 379 -4.34 19.46 5.78
C GLN A 379 -5.65 20.14 6.20
N GLN A 380 -6.32 19.60 7.22
CA GLN A 380 -7.53 20.19 7.81
C GLN A 380 -7.21 21.53 8.51
N GLU A 381 -6.16 21.60 9.33
CA GLU A 381 -5.71 22.85 9.95
C GLU A 381 -5.39 23.94 8.91
N LEU A 382 -4.76 23.58 7.79
CA LEU A 382 -4.50 24.55 6.71
C LEU A 382 -5.79 25.04 6.06
N GLN A 383 -6.76 24.15 5.80
CA GLN A 383 -8.08 24.52 5.26
C GLN A 383 -8.86 25.43 6.23
N GLU A 384 -8.82 25.14 7.54
CA GLU A 384 -9.44 25.98 8.56
C GLU A 384 -8.77 27.36 8.67
N ARG A 385 -7.44 27.43 8.65
CA ARG A 385 -6.70 28.71 8.62
C ARG A 385 -7.10 29.54 7.40
N HIS A 386 -7.03 28.97 6.20
CA HIS A 386 -7.46 29.64 4.96
C HIS A 386 -8.92 30.12 5.02
N ARG A 387 -9.81 29.32 5.63
CA ARG A 387 -11.20 29.74 5.86
C ARG A 387 -11.28 30.94 6.80
N THR A 388 -10.60 30.91 7.95
CA THR A 388 -10.63 32.03 8.92
C THR A 388 -10.02 33.30 8.35
N ASP A 389 -8.99 33.20 7.50
CA ASP A 389 -8.38 34.35 6.82
C ASP A 389 -9.30 34.92 5.73
N LEU A 390 -10.03 34.09 5.00
CA LEU A 390 -11.07 34.54 4.06
C LEU A 390 -12.26 35.19 4.79
N GLU A 391 -12.65 34.69 5.97
CA GLU A 391 -13.68 35.30 6.81
C GLU A 391 -13.21 36.66 7.38
N ARG A 392 -11.93 36.78 7.78
CA ARG A 392 -11.30 38.06 8.17
C ARG A 392 -11.27 39.06 7.00
N GLU A 393 -10.86 38.63 5.82
CA GLU A 393 -10.77 39.52 4.64
C GLU A 393 -12.16 40.08 4.26
N LYS A 394 -13.20 39.24 4.31
CA LYS A 394 -14.60 39.68 4.12
C LYS A 394 -15.02 40.75 5.13
N MET A 395 -14.69 40.58 6.41
CA MET A 395 -14.99 41.59 7.45
C MET A 395 -14.26 42.91 7.18
N VAL A 396 -12.99 42.87 6.76
CA VAL A 396 -12.22 44.08 6.41
C VAL A 396 -12.79 44.77 5.16
N ARG A 397 -13.18 44.01 4.12
CA ARG A 397 -13.86 44.56 2.93
C ARG A 397 -15.18 45.23 3.31
N GLN A 398 -16.01 44.58 4.13
CA GLN A 398 -17.29 45.15 4.58
C GLN A 398 -17.11 46.44 5.40
N GLN A 399 -16.07 46.52 6.25
CA GLN A 399 -15.72 47.76 6.96
C GLN A 399 -15.25 48.87 6.02
N MET A 400 -14.48 48.54 4.98
CA MET A 400 -14.07 49.50 3.94
C MET A 400 -15.27 49.99 3.12
N GLU A 401 -16.18 49.10 2.72
CA GLU A 401 -17.43 49.44 2.02
C GLU A 401 -18.30 50.41 2.83
N GLN A 402 -18.41 50.19 4.16
CA GLN A 402 -19.11 51.12 5.07
C GLN A 402 -18.44 52.50 5.12
N GLN A 403 -17.10 52.58 5.19
CA GLN A 403 -16.38 53.86 5.18
C GLN A 403 -16.49 54.59 3.83
N VAL A 404 -16.53 53.85 2.72
CA VAL A 404 -16.76 54.42 1.38
C VAL A 404 -18.18 54.97 1.27
N ALA A 405 -19.19 54.23 1.75
CA ALA A 405 -20.59 54.68 1.75
C ALA A 405 -20.85 55.92 2.63
N GLN A 406 -20.14 56.05 3.76
CA GLN A 406 -20.16 57.26 4.58
C GLN A 406 -19.61 58.46 3.77
N LYS A 407 -18.44 58.31 3.16
CA LYS A 407 -17.80 59.37 2.36
C LYS A 407 -18.57 59.74 1.09
N SER A 408 -19.29 58.81 0.46
CA SER A 408 -20.15 59.14 -0.68
C SER A 408 -21.37 59.96 -0.24
N SER A 409 -21.97 59.65 0.93
CA SER A 409 -23.07 60.45 1.48
C SER A 409 -22.63 61.86 1.89
N GLU A 410 -21.41 62.02 2.44
CA GLU A 410 -20.81 63.34 2.67
C GLU A 410 -20.63 64.11 1.34
N LEU A 411 -20.12 63.45 0.29
CA LEU A 411 -19.90 64.05 -1.03
C LEU A 411 -21.21 64.49 -1.70
N GLU A 412 -22.29 63.70 -1.58
CA GLU A 412 -23.62 64.06 -2.09
C GLU A 412 -24.16 65.35 -1.44
N GLN A 413 -23.92 65.55 -0.14
CA GLN A 413 -24.29 66.79 0.57
C GLN A 413 -23.48 68.00 0.07
N TYR A 414 -22.19 67.84 -0.19
CA TYR A 414 -21.37 68.89 -0.82
C TYR A 414 -21.86 69.24 -2.23
N LEU A 415 -22.21 68.25 -3.05
CA LEU A 415 -22.72 68.46 -4.41
C LEU A 415 -24.08 69.17 -4.43
N LEU A 416 -24.99 68.83 -3.51
CA LEU A 416 -26.23 69.56 -3.31
C LEU A 416 -25.97 71.05 -3.00
N ARG A 417 -25.00 71.34 -2.12
CA ARG A 417 -24.66 72.72 -1.73
C ARG A 417 -24.01 73.53 -2.85
N VAL A 418 -23.29 72.89 -3.78
CA VAL A 418 -22.79 73.54 -5.00
C VAL A 418 -23.97 73.89 -5.92
N ARG A 419 -24.92 72.97 -6.11
CA ARG A 419 -26.10 73.17 -6.96
C ARG A 419 -26.99 74.33 -6.50
N GLU A 420 -27.18 74.47 -5.18
CA GLU A 420 -27.89 75.62 -4.59
C GLU A 420 -27.22 76.97 -4.92
N LEU A 421 -25.90 77.00 -5.09
CA LEU A 421 -25.16 78.19 -5.48
C LEU A 421 -25.27 78.44 -6.99
N GLU A 422 -25.15 77.39 -7.82
CA GLU A 422 -25.32 77.46 -9.27
C GLU A 422 -26.70 78.01 -9.66
N ASP A 423 -27.77 77.52 -9.00
CA ASP A 423 -29.14 78.02 -9.16
C ASP A 423 -29.29 79.51 -8.82
N MET A 424 -28.55 80.01 -7.82
CA MET A 424 -28.56 81.44 -7.47
C MET A 424 -27.78 82.30 -8.47
N TYR A 425 -26.70 81.79 -9.06
CA TYR A 425 -25.99 82.50 -10.13
C TYR A 425 -26.84 82.61 -11.41
N HIS A 426 -27.55 81.56 -11.82
CA HIS A 426 -28.42 81.61 -12.99
C HIS A 426 -29.53 82.67 -12.85
N ARG A 427 -30.17 82.77 -11.68
CA ARG A 427 -31.20 83.80 -11.41
C ARG A 427 -30.63 85.23 -11.37
N LEU A 428 -29.32 85.38 -11.10
CA LEU A 428 -28.63 86.66 -11.17
C LEU A 428 -28.33 87.06 -12.62
N GLU A 429 -27.99 86.08 -13.48
CA GLU A 429 -27.80 86.29 -14.92
C GLU A 429 -29.13 86.64 -15.62
N GLU A 430 -30.22 85.90 -15.34
CA GLU A 430 -31.56 86.22 -15.86
C GLU A 430 -31.97 87.67 -15.56
N ALA A 431 -31.80 88.12 -14.32
CA ALA A 431 -32.14 89.48 -13.90
C ALA A 431 -31.25 90.58 -14.54
N LEU A 432 -30.02 90.25 -14.94
CA LEU A 432 -29.12 91.16 -15.67
C LEU A 432 -29.45 91.23 -17.17
N GLU A 433 -29.90 90.12 -17.76
CA GLU A 433 -30.37 90.06 -19.14
C GLU A 433 -31.70 90.82 -19.32
N ASP A 434 -32.61 90.75 -18.34
CA ASP A 434 -33.83 91.57 -18.28
C ASP A 434 -33.52 93.09 -18.23
N GLU A 435 -32.53 93.53 -17.44
CA GLU A 435 -32.13 94.95 -17.40
C GLU A 435 -31.58 95.42 -18.76
N ARG A 436 -30.79 94.56 -19.43
CA ARG A 436 -30.25 94.83 -20.78
C ARG A 436 -31.37 94.95 -21.81
N GLN A 437 -32.33 94.03 -21.80
CA GLN A 437 -33.46 94.04 -22.73
C GLN A 437 -34.31 95.31 -22.55
N ALA A 438 -34.63 95.68 -21.30
CA ALA A 438 -35.38 96.90 -21.01
C ALA A 438 -34.69 98.18 -21.51
N ARG A 439 -33.36 98.29 -21.38
CA ARG A 439 -32.58 99.41 -21.96
C ARG A 439 -32.58 99.38 -23.48
N GLN A 440 -32.50 98.20 -24.09
CA GLN A 440 -32.45 98.06 -25.54
C GLN A 440 -33.77 98.50 -26.19
N ASP A 441 -34.90 98.20 -25.55
CA ASP A 441 -36.23 98.63 -26.00
C ASP A 441 -36.47 100.14 -25.80
N GLU A 442 -35.91 100.75 -24.75
CA GLU A 442 -35.91 102.21 -24.61
C GLU A 442 -35.15 102.89 -25.77
N GLU A 443 -33.99 102.35 -26.14
CA GLU A 443 -33.20 102.86 -27.26
C GLU A 443 -33.93 102.67 -28.62
N ASN A 444 -34.63 101.55 -28.79
CA ASN A 444 -35.45 101.27 -29.97
C ASN A 444 -36.62 102.27 -30.10
N MET A 445 -37.29 102.61 -29.01
CA MET A 445 -38.35 103.63 -29.00
C MET A 445 -37.82 105.01 -29.37
N ARG A 446 -36.63 105.40 -28.89
CA ARG A 446 -35.97 106.66 -29.29
C ARG A 446 -35.62 106.69 -30.78
N LYS A 447 -35.14 105.58 -31.35
CA LYS A 447 -34.86 105.42 -32.80
C LYS A 447 -36.14 105.53 -33.64
N LEU A 448 -37.26 104.95 -33.18
CA LEU A 448 -38.55 105.06 -33.85
C LEU A 448 -39.07 106.51 -33.86
N GLN A 449 -38.93 107.22 -32.75
CA GLN A 449 -39.33 108.63 -32.63
C GLN A 449 -38.52 109.55 -33.57
N ALA A 450 -37.21 109.33 -33.69
CA ALA A 450 -36.36 110.09 -34.61
C ALA A 450 -36.79 109.92 -36.07
N ARG A 451 -37.09 108.67 -36.50
CA ARG A 451 -37.49 108.36 -37.87
C ARG A 451 -38.79 109.06 -38.29
N LEU A 452 -39.78 109.14 -37.39
CA LEU A 452 -41.04 109.84 -37.63
C LEU A 452 -40.83 111.35 -37.81
N LEU A 453 -39.86 111.94 -37.09
CA LEU A 453 -39.51 113.36 -37.24
C LEU A 453 -38.77 113.64 -38.56
N GLU A 454 -37.93 112.72 -39.04
CA GLU A 454 -37.34 112.81 -40.39
C GLU A 454 -38.42 112.70 -41.49
N GLU A 455 -39.40 111.80 -41.33
CA GLU A 455 -40.52 111.68 -42.28
C GLU A 455 -41.43 112.91 -42.30
N GLU A 456 -41.67 113.57 -41.15
CA GLU A 456 -42.34 114.87 -41.13
C GLU A 456 -41.51 115.97 -41.80
N ALA A 457 -40.19 116.00 -41.58
CA ALA A 457 -39.30 116.99 -42.19
C ALA A 457 -39.27 116.88 -43.71
N CYS A 458 -39.13 115.66 -44.26
CA CYS A 458 -39.19 115.41 -45.70
C CYS A 458 -40.53 115.88 -46.31
N LYS A 459 -41.67 115.53 -45.69
CA LYS A 459 -43.00 115.94 -46.18
C LYS A 459 -43.20 117.46 -46.16
N ARG A 460 -42.57 118.19 -45.23
CA ARG A 460 -42.56 119.67 -45.25
C ARG A 460 -41.74 120.22 -46.41
N VAL A 461 -40.55 119.67 -46.67
CA VAL A 461 -39.70 120.09 -47.79
C VAL A 461 -40.37 119.82 -49.15
N GLU A 462 -41.06 118.69 -49.30
CA GLU A 462 -41.85 118.38 -50.51
C GLU A 462 -42.98 119.40 -50.72
N LEU A 463 -43.73 119.75 -49.68
CA LEU A 463 -44.80 120.76 -49.74
C LEU A 463 -44.27 122.17 -50.03
N GLU A 464 -43.12 122.55 -49.46
CA GLU A 464 -42.47 123.84 -49.74
C GLU A 464 -41.97 123.93 -51.19
N GLN A 465 -41.42 122.84 -51.74
CA GLN A 465 -41.04 122.78 -53.16
C GLN A 465 -42.27 122.89 -54.09
N LEU A 466 -43.37 122.22 -53.76
CA LEU A 466 -44.64 122.32 -54.51
C LEU A 466 -45.22 123.74 -54.47
N HIS A 467 -45.14 124.41 -53.32
CA HIS A 467 -45.57 125.81 -53.18
C HIS A 467 -44.67 126.77 -53.97
N MET A 468 -43.35 126.58 -53.93
CA MET A 468 -42.38 127.35 -54.70
C MET A 468 -42.63 127.23 -56.22
N GLN A 469 -42.93 126.02 -56.70
CA GLN A 469 -43.27 125.77 -58.11
C GLN A 469 -44.59 126.47 -58.51
N GLN A 470 -45.62 126.46 -57.66
CA GLN A 470 -46.85 127.23 -57.89
C GLN A 470 -46.59 128.74 -57.96
N GLN A 471 -45.80 129.31 -57.05
CA GLN A 471 -45.46 130.74 -57.08
C GLN A 471 -44.69 131.12 -58.35
N GLN A 472 -43.76 130.26 -58.81
CA GLN A 472 -43.02 130.50 -60.05
C GLN A 472 -43.94 130.49 -61.28
N ALA A 473 -44.85 129.52 -61.41
CA ALA A 473 -45.83 129.47 -62.50
C ALA A 473 -46.79 130.69 -62.52
N MET A 474 -47.21 131.15 -61.34
CA MET A 474 -47.99 132.39 -61.21
C MET A 474 -47.18 133.61 -61.66
N SER A 475 -45.91 133.74 -61.25
CA SER A 475 -45.07 134.87 -61.64
C SER A 475 -44.81 134.93 -63.15
N GLN A 476 -44.66 133.77 -63.81
CA GLN A 476 -44.45 133.68 -65.26
C GLN A 476 -45.70 134.08 -66.04
N THR A 477 -46.87 133.58 -65.65
CA THR A 477 -48.15 133.95 -66.29
C THR A 477 -48.55 135.41 -66.02
N GLU A 478 -48.17 136.00 -64.89
CA GLU A 478 -48.31 137.45 -64.68
C GLU A 478 -47.32 138.28 -65.50
N ALA A 479 -46.08 137.81 -65.71
CA ALA A 479 -45.09 138.49 -66.54
C ALA A 479 -45.53 138.56 -68.02
N GLU A 480 -45.96 137.44 -68.62
CA GLU A 480 -46.51 137.42 -69.99
C GLU A 480 -47.71 138.38 -70.14
N LYS A 481 -48.60 138.39 -69.13
CA LYS A 481 -49.78 139.26 -69.06
C LYS A 481 -49.43 140.74 -68.92
N GLN A 482 -48.28 141.09 -68.32
CA GLN A 482 -47.75 142.47 -68.33
C GLN A 482 -47.08 142.82 -69.67
N GLN A 483 -46.39 141.87 -70.29
CA GLN A 483 -45.69 142.06 -71.56
C GLN A 483 -46.68 142.34 -72.71
N LEU A 484 -47.74 141.52 -72.81
CA LEU A 484 -48.86 141.74 -73.74
C LEU A 484 -49.63 143.05 -73.47
N LYS A 485 -49.69 143.51 -72.21
CA LYS A 485 -50.27 144.82 -71.86
C LYS A 485 -49.40 145.99 -72.35
N LYS A 486 -48.07 145.90 -72.26
CA LYS A 486 -47.15 146.94 -72.79
C LYS A 486 -47.30 147.11 -74.29
N GLU A 487 -47.27 146.01 -75.05
CA GLU A 487 -47.50 146.06 -76.50
C GLU A 487 -48.85 146.70 -76.87
N ARG A 488 -49.90 146.40 -76.11
CA ARG A 488 -51.23 147.00 -76.33
C ARG A 488 -51.22 148.50 -76.09
N VAL A 489 -50.59 148.98 -75.01
CA VAL A 489 -50.47 150.41 -74.69
C VAL A 489 -49.61 151.15 -75.70
N GLU A 490 -48.50 150.57 -76.17
CA GLU A 490 -47.65 151.15 -77.21
C GLU A 490 -48.42 151.34 -78.51
N LYS A 491 -49.12 150.29 -79.00
CA LYS A 491 -49.97 150.34 -80.20
C LYS A 491 -51.12 151.36 -80.06
N GLU A 492 -51.73 151.47 -78.88
CA GLU A 492 -52.84 152.40 -78.59
C GLU A 492 -52.35 153.87 -78.41
N SER A 493 -51.09 154.08 -78.00
CA SER A 493 -50.45 155.40 -77.94
C SER A 493 -50.04 155.91 -79.32
N ALA A 494 -49.51 155.05 -80.19
CA ALA A 494 -49.20 155.37 -81.59
C ALA A 494 -50.47 155.76 -82.37
N LEU A 495 -51.59 155.06 -82.12
CA LEU A 495 -52.88 155.39 -82.71
C LEU A 495 -53.38 156.78 -82.28
N ARG A 496 -53.28 157.11 -80.99
CA ARG A 496 -53.69 158.43 -80.47
C ARG A 496 -52.80 159.57 -80.99
N ALA A 497 -51.49 159.35 -81.13
CA ALA A 497 -50.59 160.33 -81.73
C ALA A 497 -50.96 160.65 -83.20
N ALA A 498 -51.31 159.64 -83.98
CA ALA A 498 -51.77 159.82 -85.36
C ALA A 498 -53.11 160.56 -85.46
N MET A 499 -54.04 160.34 -84.53
CA MET A 499 -55.33 161.06 -84.51
C MET A 499 -55.16 162.55 -84.21
N MET A 500 -54.35 162.92 -83.20
CA MET A 500 -54.13 164.34 -82.86
C MET A 500 -53.49 165.13 -84.01
N GLN A 501 -52.58 164.51 -84.79
CA GLN A 501 -51.99 165.16 -85.97
C GLN A 501 -53.02 165.44 -87.07
N LEU A 502 -54.06 164.61 -87.19
CA LEU A 502 -55.12 164.82 -88.18
C LEU A 502 -56.05 165.98 -87.77
N GLU A 503 -56.43 166.02 -86.49
CA GLU A 503 -57.33 167.02 -85.92
C GLU A 503 -56.74 168.44 -85.98
N GLN A 504 -55.43 168.58 -85.70
CA GLN A 504 -54.72 169.86 -85.87
C GLN A 504 -54.76 170.38 -87.31
N LEU A 505 -54.56 169.51 -88.31
CA LEU A 505 -54.55 169.89 -89.73
C LEU A 505 -55.94 170.33 -90.24
N GLU A 506 -57.02 169.82 -89.66
CA GLU A 506 -58.37 170.27 -90.00
C GLU A 506 -58.69 171.67 -89.43
N ASP A 507 -58.24 171.98 -88.21
CA ASP A 507 -58.48 173.29 -87.60
C ASP A 507 -57.55 174.39 -88.13
N GLU A 508 -56.28 174.09 -88.44
CA GLU A 508 -55.39 175.03 -89.15
C GLU A 508 -55.99 175.43 -90.51
N ARG A 509 -56.60 174.48 -91.24
CA ARG A 509 -57.29 174.74 -92.50
C ARG A 509 -58.54 175.62 -92.33
N LYS A 510 -59.34 175.41 -91.26
CA LYS A 510 -60.51 176.26 -90.96
C LYS A 510 -60.09 177.69 -90.58
N GLY A 511 -59.02 177.83 -89.81
CA GLY A 511 -58.45 179.14 -89.43
C GLY A 511 -57.95 179.94 -90.64
N ALA A 512 -57.24 179.29 -91.57
CA ALA A 512 -56.72 179.94 -92.78
C ALA A 512 -57.84 180.54 -93.66
N LEU A 513 -58.99 179.84 -93.79
CA LEU A 513 -60.16 180.34 -94.54
C LEU A 513 -60.73 181.63 -93.94
N GLN A 514 -60.87 181.69 -92.61
CA GLN A 514 -61.42 182.87 -91.93
C GLN A 514 -60.49 184.09 -91.98
N GLN A 515 -59.17 183.87 -91.99
CA GLN A 515 -58.20 184.97 -92.08
C GLN A 515 -58.17 185.60 -93.49
N TYR A 516 -58.28 184.79 -94.55
CA TYR A 516 -58.33 185.28 -95.93
C TYR A 516 -59.52 186.24 -96.17
N GLU A 517 -60.69 185.89 -95.63
CA GLU A 517 -61.94 186.67 -95.78
C GLU A 517 -61.95 188.00 -95.00
N GLN A 518 -61.02 188.21 -94.06
CA GLN A 518 -60.85 189.48 -93.35
C GLN A 518 -59.86 190.44 -94.02
N VAL A 519 -58.90 189.92 -94.79
CA VAL A 519 -57.88 190.74 -95.49
C VAL A 519 -58.50 191.50 -96.66
N THR A 520 -59.40 190.87 -97.41
CA THR A 520 -60.14 191.49 -98.52
C THR A 520 -60.88 192.77 -98.09
N LYS A 521 -61.58 192.75 -96.95
CA LYS A 521 -62.35 193.90 -96.40
C LYS A 521 -61.50 195.03 -95.81
N LYS A 522 -60.18 194.87 -95.67
CA LYS A 522 -59.28 195.94 -95.17
C LYS A 522 -58.56 196.68 -96.29
N LEU A 523 -58.37 196.06 -97.46
CA LEU A 523 -57.67 196.69 -98.58
C LEU A 523 -58.48 197.83 -99.22
N GLU A 524 -59.80 197.70 -99.33
CA GLU A 524 -60.71 198.70 -99.90
C GLU A 524 -60.75 200.05 -99.14
N LYS A 525 -60.26 200.11 -97.89
CA LYS A 525 -60.37 201.31 -97.03
C LYS A 525 -59.08 202.10 -96.86
N ALA A 526 -57.96 201.63 -97.43
CA ALA A 526 -56.64 202.21 -97.16
C ALA A 526 -56.19 203.26 -98.19
N THR A 527 -56.53 203.09 -99.47
CA THR A 527 -55.94 203.88 -100.57
C THR A 527 -56.56 205.25 -100.79
N ASP A 528 -57.78 205.51 -100.33
CA ASP A 528 -58.38 206.86 -100.33
C ASP A 528 -57.61 207.86 -99.45
N LYS A 529 -56.83 207.37 -98.47
CA LYS A 529 -56.26 208.22 -97.42
C LYS A 529 -54.74 208.31 -97.44
N THR A 530 -54.31 209.37 -98.12
CA THR A 530 -53.27 210.32 -97.65
C THR A 530 -51.82 209.85 -97.64
N ARG A 531 -50.87 210.45 -98.40
CA ARG A 531 -50.91 211.70 -99.21
C ARG A 531 -51.14 213.02 -98.44
N SER A 532 -51.02 213.06 -97.11
CA SER A 532 -51.32 214.30 -96.33
C SER A 532 -50.42 214.59 -95.11
N TRP A 533 -49.58 213.65 -94.65
CA TRP A 533 -48.80 213.84 -93.41
C TRP A 533 -47.32 213.46 -93.52
N LYS A 534 -46.80 213.08 -94.70
CA LYS A 534 -45.33 212.99 -94.94
C LYS A 534 -44.69 214.32 -95.33
N ASP A 535 -45.49 215.30 -95.71
CA ASP A 535 -45.15 216.72 -95.51
C ASP A 535 -45.03 217.08 -94.01
N LYS A 536 -45.08 216.06 -93.10
CA LYS A 536 -44.82 216.01 -91.65
C LYS A 536 -44.07 214.72 -90.96
N VAL A 537 -44.04 213.31 -91.31
CA VAL A 537 -43.13 212.04 -90.87
C VAL A 537 -43.40 210.42 -91.28
N ALA A 538 -42.68 209.24 -90.88
CA ALA A 538 -42.59 207.75 -91.47
C ALA A 538 -42.19 206.32 -90.67
N HIS A 539 -42.31 204.98 -91.17
CA HIS A 539 -41.98 203.53 -90.57
C HIS A 539 -41.72 202.13 -91.47
N HIS A 540 -41.52 200.80 -90.98
CA HIS A 540 -41.19 199.40 -91.70
C HIS A 540 -41.24 197.87 -91.00
N GLU A 541 -40.98 196.61 -91.64
CA GLU A 541 -41.29 195.08 -91.26
C GLU A 541 -40.39 193.71 -91.67
N GLY A 542 -40.72 192.34 -91.40
CA GLY A 542 -40.05 190.92 -91.75
C GLY A 542 -40.65 189.47 -91.22
N LEU A 543 -40.33 188.06 -91.29
CA LEU A 543 -39.43 186.87 -91.87
C LEU A 543 -39.86 185.25 -91.64
N ILE A 544 -39.23 184.09 -92.20
CA ILE A 544 -39.72 182.56 -92.36
C ILE A 544 -38.83 181.17 -92.06
N ARG A 545 -39.25 179.80 -92.25
CA ARG A 545 -38.59 178.37 -91.94
C ARG A 545 -39.07 176.92 -92.63
N LEU A 546 -38.43 175.64 -92.54
CA LEU A 546 -38.86 174.16 -93.02
C LEU A 546 -38.02 172.75 -92.69
N ILE A 547 -38.42 171.40 -92.98
CA ILE A 547 -37.70 169.98 -92.72
C ILE A 547 -38.18 168.51 -93.38
N GLN A 548 -37.55 167.23 -93.27
CA GLN A 548 -37.98 165.76 -93.80
C GLN A 548 -37.22 164.30 -93.51
N PRO A 549 -37.70 162.97 -93.81
CA PRO A 549 -37.18 161.50 -93.44
C PRO A 549 -37.36 160.07 -94.31
N GLY A 550 -36.91 158.76 -93.95
CA GLY A 550 -37.23 157.31 -94.58
C GLY A 550 -36.47 155.85 -94.28
N GLY A 551 -36.89 154.54 -94.69
CA GLY A 551 -36.17 153.11 -94.61
C GLY A 551 -36.83 151.59 -94.86
N LYS A 552 -36.15 150.33 -95.02
CA LYS A 552 -36.69 148.82 -95.20
C LYS A 552 -35.77 147.41 -95.19
N GLY A 553 -36.24 146.06 -95.22
CA GLY A 553 -35.48 144.65 -95.27
C GLY A 553 -36.08 143.12 -95.67
N PRO A 554 -35.41 141.85 -95.58
CA PRO A 554 -35.68 140.39 -96.16
C PRO A 554 -35.31 138.90 -95.47
N GLN A 555 -35.50 137.58 -96.01
CA GLN A 555 -35.24 136.10 -95.43
C GLN A 555 -35.31 134.66 -96.30
N LYS A 556 -34.81 133.34 -95.96
CA LYS A 556 -35.02 131.85 -96.59
C LYS A 556 -34.24 130.43 -96.12
N ILE A 557 -34.68 129.05 -96.25
CA ILE A 557 -33.96 127.61 -96.51
C ILE A 557 -34.47 126.07 -95.99
N THR A 558 -33.98 124.77 -96.39
CA THR A 558 -34.46 123.24 -96.12
C THR A 558 -33.55 121.83 -96.28
N ASN A 559 -33.92 120.46 -96.01
CA ASN A 559 -33.15 119.04 -96.16
C ASN A 559 -33.77 117.46 -95.98
N TRP A 560 -33.11 116.20 -96.15
CA TRP A 560 -33.63 114.65 -96.10
C TRP A 560 -32.71 113.21 -96.16
N GLY A 561 -33.11 111.86 -95.85
CA GLY A 561 -32.49 110.40 -96.21
C GLY A 561 -32.77 108.87 -95.54
N PRO A 562 -32.53 107.55 -96.10
CA PRO A 562 -32.87 106.05 -95.60
C PRO A 562 -32.18 104.53 -95.99
N ALA A 563 -32.36 103.27 -95.32
CA ALA A 563 -32.13 101.71 -95.61
C ALA A 563 -32.69 100.63 -94.51
N ALA A 564 -32.59 99.27 -94.66
CA ALA A 564 -33.22 98.05 -93.95
C ALA A 564 -32.56 97.43 -92.65
N PHE A 565 -33.08 96.48 -91.81
CA PHE A 565 -34.11 95.36 -91.87
C PHE A 565 -35.07 95.28 -90.63
N SER A 566 -35.94 94.24 -90.54
CA SER A 566 -37.02 94.06 -89.51
C SER A 566 -37.16 92.61 -88.95
N GLU A 567 -38.09 92.40 -88.01
CA GLU A 567 -38.23 91.22 -87.12
C GLU A 567 -38.15 89.81 -87.76
N ALA A 568 -38.44 89.66 -89.06
CA ALA A 568 -38.41 88.36 -89.73
C ALA A 568 -37.01 87.71 -89.78
N GLU A 569 -35.93 88.50 -89.76
CA GLU A 569 -34.56 87.95 -89.82
C GLU A 569 -34.13 87.18 -88.57
N LEU A 570 -34.80 87.41 -87.42
CA LEU A 570 -34.39 86.84 -86.13
C LEU A 570 -34.59 85.32 -86.09
N ASN A 571 -35.76 84.85 -86.54
CA ASN A 571 -36.19 83.46 -86.37
C ASN A 571 -35.53 82.47 -87.37
N LEU A 572 -35.02 82.94 -88.51
CA LEU A 572 -34.47 82.03 -89.52
C LEU A 572 -33.12 81.42 -89.08
N ARG A 573 -32.29 82.21 -88.39
CA ARG A 573 -30.96 81.80 -87.93
C ARG A 573 -30.97 80.79 -86.78
N GLU A 574 -32.07 80.68 -86.04
CA GLU A 574 -32.18 79.77 -84.91
C GLU A 574 -32.34 78.30 -85.34
N GLN A 575 -32.94 78.04 -86.52
CA GLN A 575 -33.16 76.66 -87.00
C GLN A 575 -31.95 76.02 -87.71
N GLU A 576 -31.14 76.78 -88.44
CA GLU A 576 -30.06 76.19 -89.26
C GLU A 576 -28.86 75.68 -88.45
N TRP A 577 -28.57 76.27 -87.28
CA TRP A 577 -27.28 76.11 -86.61
C TRP A 577 -27.12 74.78 -85.84
N GLN A 578 -28.17 74.32 -85.16
CA GLN A 578 -28.08 73.14 -84.27
C GLN A 578 -28.09 71.79 -85.00
N GLN A 579 -28.73 71.68 -86.17
CA GLN A 579 -28.93 70.37 -86.82
C GLN A 579 -27.63 69.72 -87.35
N GLN A 580 -26.56 70.48 -87.62
CA GLN A 580 -25.47 69.98 -88.46
C GLN A 580 -24.26 69.36 -87.73
N LYS A 581 -24.05 69.60 -86.43
CA LYS A 581 -22.69 69.50 -85.86
C LYS A 581 -22.25 68.10 -85.41
N ASN A 582 -23.14 67.26 -84.89
CA ASN A 582 -22.75 65.98 -84.24
C ASN A 582 -22.95 64.75 -85.17
N ARG A 583 -22.01 64.56 -86.11
CA ARG A 583 -21.92 63.44 -87.06
C ARG A 583 -21.23 62.19 -86.50
N PRO A 584 -21.50 61.01 -87.12
CA PRO A 584 -20.42 60.10 -87.56
C PRO A 584 -20.29 59.99 -89.11
N PRO A 585 -19.19 59.45 -89.69
CA PRO A 585 -18.89 59.63 -91.13
C PRO A 585 -18.39 58.42 -91.97
N ARG A 586 -19.00 58.19 -93.17
CA ARG A 586 -18.42 57.50 -94.37
C ARG A 586 -17.97 56.02 -94.17
N PRO A 587 -17.33 55.32 -95.15
CA PRO A 587 -17.11 55.51 -96.62
C PRO A 587 -17.76 54.33 -97.44
N PRO A 588 -17.40 53.96 -98.71
CA PRO A 588 -16.44 54.52 -99.70
C PRO A 588 -17.00 54.83 -101.11
N LYS A 589 -16.11 55.33 -102.00
CA LYS A 589 -16.31 55.49 -103.46
C LYS A 589 -16.07 54.16 -104.22
N PRO A 590 -16.26 54.07 -105.55
CA PRO A 590 -15.22 54.53 -106.50
C PRO A 590 -15.71 55.26 -107.76
N GLN A 591 -14.74 55.86 -108.47
CA GLN A 591 -14.83 56.65 -109.73
C GLN A 591 -15.74 57.89 -109.62
#